data_AF-H0EMF7-F1
#
_entry.id   AF-H0EMF7-F1
#
_cell.length_a   1.000
_cell.length_b   1.000
_cell.length_c   1.000
_cell.angle_alpha   90.00
_cell.angle_beta   90.00
_cell.angle_gamma   90.00
#
_symmetry.space_group_name_H-M   'P 1'
#
loop_
_entity.id
_entity.type
_entity.pdbx_description
1 polymer ?
#
loop_
_entity_poly.entity_id
_entity_poly.type
_entity_poly.pdbx_seq_one_letter_code
_entity_poly.pdbx_strand_id
1 'polypeptide(L)'
;MASVSPYPTHNTTNTLSQIQTGFKLIQAWKEEIGATNPLLSTPAHNNDLLQIFARLDVQAISFAKDGWMKEHPFVSGNMKAFWDAMPSTFTTLEEAESYNNGLARRTMHILSVGVRPRKQKMFPVNGWWGETDPAVVATQQSLLNDCDRWVSAFTSLFNKTIASGDPERILFAKMLKIFIHTAIHGTFILCCADEMLYDQFLPGFAETVAFCSDVLVSIEKDTSKWPPDPKFSFDSMVIIPLYIVSHKCREGAIRRRAIQLLLTYSRREGVWDSLFAGKMGEWAMRVEEEFMVDGQVPGWARIHGVGFDNDVALRRAVLTCQQRVGEESLEEVTRTQVITW
;
A
#
# COMPACT_ATOMS: atom_id res chain seq x y z
N MET A 1 24.27 29.18 -28.48
CA MET A 1 23.33 28.22 -29.11
C MET A 1 22.73 27.39 -27.99
N ALA A 2 21.54 27.77 -27.53
CA ALA A 2 20.77 27.05 -26.53
C ALA A 2 19.67 26.28 -27.28
N SER A 3 19.69 24.95 -27.24
CA SER A 3 18.58 24.12 -27.70
C SER A 3 17.76 23.72 -26.48
N VAL A 4 16.71 24.50 -26.23
CA VAL A 4 15.62 24.15 -25.32
C VAL A 4 14.83 23.01 -25.99
N SER A 5 14.75 21.86 -25.33
CA SER A 5 13.87 20.77 -25.76
C SER A 5 12.41 21.16 -25.50
N PRO A 6 11.52 21.12 -26.50
CA PRO A 6 10.08 21.18 -26.28
C PRO A 6 9.60 19.77 -25.90
N TYR A 7 8.46 19.69 -25.20
CA TYR A 7 7.62 18.51 -24.92
C TYR A 7 7.52 18.08 -23.45
N PRO A 8 6.30 17.74 -23.00
CA PRO A 8 5.82 18.16 -21.71
C PRO A 8 5.82 17.03 -20.68
N THR A 9 6.11 17.40 -19.43
CA THR A 9 5.94 16.63 -18.19
C THR A 9 4.47 16.34 -17.82
N HIS A 10 3.57 16.21 -18.81
CA HIS A 10 2.13 16.38 -18.60
C HIS A 10 1.37 15.16 -18.04
N ASN A 11 1.87 13.92 -18.14
CA ASN A 11 0.98 12.77 -17.90
C ASN A 11 0.68 12.45 -16.43
N THR A 12 1.68 12.39 -15.55
CA THR A 12 1.46 12.10 -14.11
C THR A 12 0.74 13.25 -13.40
N THR A 13 1.06 14.49 -13.81
CA THR A 13 0.42 15.71 -13.33
C THR A 13 -1.05 15.77 -13.74
N ASN A 14 -1.40 15.30 -14.95
CA ASN A 14 -2.78 15.20 -15.39
C ASN A 14 -3.57 14.15 -14.60
N THR A 15 -3.01 12.96 -14.35
CA THR A 15 -3.73 11.92 -13.61
C THR A 15 -4.01 12.35 -12.17
N LEU A 16 -3.02 12.93 -11.47
CA LEU A 16 -3.22 13.46 -10.12
C LEU A 16 -4.25 14.61 -10.13
N SER A 17 -4.16 15.52 -11.11
CA SER A 17 -5.13 16.61 -11.28
C SER A 17 -6.54 16.10 -11.58
N GLN A 18 -6.68 15.03 -12.38
CA GLN A 18 -7.96 14.43 -12.71
C GLN A 18 -8.59 13.74 -11.50
N ILE A 19 -7.79 13.05 -10.69
CA ILE A 19 -8.24 12.47 -9.42
C ILE A 19 -8.70 13.59 -8.48
N GLN A 20 -7.92 14.67 -8.34
CA GLN A 20 -8.29 15.85 -7.53
C GLN A 20 -9.58 16.52 -8.01
N THR A 21 -9.78 16.65 -9.32
CA THR A 21 -11.01 17.21 -9.90
C THR A 21 -12.22 16.31 -9.64
N GLY A 22 -12.05 14.98 -9.78
CA GLY A 22 -13.11 14.00 -9.47
C GLY A 22 -13.59 14.10 -8.02
N PHE A 23 -12.67 14.31 -7.06
CA PHE A 23 -13.04 14.50 -5.66
C PHE A 23 -13.82 15.78 -5.40
N LYS A 24 -13.41 16.90 -5.98
CA LYS A 24 -14.14 18.17 -5.83
C LYS A 24 -15.59 18.05 -6.32
N LEU A 25 -15.80 17.30 -7.40
CA LEU A 25 -17.14 17.04 -7.92
C LEU A 25 -17.97 16.17 -6.96
N ILE A 26 -17.38 15.14 -6.35
CA ILE A 26 -18.06 14.28 -5.36
C ILE A 26 -18.38 15.06 -4.08
N GLN A 27 -17.48 15.94 -3.65
CA GLN A 27 -17.71 16.79 -2.48
C GLN A 27 -18.85 17.77 -2.72
N ALA A 28 -18.82 18.48 -3.86
CA ALA A 28 -19.90 19.38 -4.26
C ALA A 28 -21.25 18.64 -4.32
N TRP A 29 -21.24 17.43 -4.89
CA TRP A 29 -22.42 16.57 -4.95
C TRP A 29 -22.93 16.14 -3.55
N LYS A 30 -22.04 15.87 -2.59
CA LYS A 30 -22.42 15.54 -1.21
C LYS A 30 -23.02 16.71 -0.44
N GLU A 31 -22.44 17.89 -0.61
CA GLU A 31 -22.94 19.13 -0.02
C GLU A 31 -24.34 19.46 -0.55
N GLU A 32 -24.62 19.15 -1.82
CA GLU A 32 -25.91 19.33 -2.47
C GLU A 32 -27.01 18.36 -1.96
N ILE A 33 -26.64 17.14 -1.54
CA ILE A 33 -27.61 16.10 -1.12
C ILE A 33 -27.85 16.10 0.41
N GLY A 34 -27.05 16.81 1.19
CA GLY A 34 -27.24 16.92 2.66
C GLY A 34 -27.04 15.61 3.43
N ALA A 35 -26.36 14.62 2.85
CA ALA A 35 -26.19 13.30 3.46
C ALA A 35 -25.16 13.32 4.61
N THR A 36 -25.64 13.11 5.84
CA THR A 36 -24.80 13.01 7.05
C THR A 36 -24.06 11.67 7.17
N ASN A 37 -24.43 10.63 6.39
CA ASN A 37 -23.74 9.34 6.36
C ASN A 37 -23.78 8.64 4.99
N PRO A 38 -22.76 8.82 4.12
CA PRO A 38 -22.82 8.42 2.71
C PRO A 38 -22.84 6.91 2.44
N LEU A 39 -22.33 6.08 3.36
CA LEU A 39 -22.20 4.62 3.18
C LEU A 39 -23.52 3.86 3.38
N LEU A 40 -24.52 4.49 3.98
CA LEU A 40 -25.79 3.87 4.36
C LEU A 40 -26.99 4.37 3.54
N SER A 41 -26.82 5.38 2.67
CA SER A 41 -27.94 6.10 2.05
C SER A 41 -27.83 6.33 0.55
N THR A 42 -26.79 5.81 -0.13
CA THR A 42 -26.62 5.98 -1.58
C THR A 42 -27.11 4.76 -2.37
N PRO A 43 -27.73 4.95 -3.56
CA PRO A 43 -28.04 3.84 -4.47
C PRO A 43 -26.79 3.03 -4.78
N ALA A 44 -26.90 1.70 -4.91
CA ALA A 44 -25.76 0.77 -5.02
C ALA A 44 -24.69 1.21 -6.05
N HIS A 45 -25.10 1.74 -7.21
CA HIS A 45 -24.17 2.18 -8.27
C HIS A 45 -23.35 3.43 -7.92
N ASN A 46 -23.85 4.28 -7.01
CA ASN A 46 -23.11 5.42 -6.48
C ASN A 46 -22.15 5.00 -5.35
N ASN A 47 -22.46 3.92 -4.64
CA ASN A 47 -21.55 3.34 -3.66
C ASN A 47 -20.31 2.79 -4.38
N ASP A 48 -20.44 2.10 -5.51
CA ASP A 48 -19.30 1.58 -6.28
C ASP A 48 -18.36 2.70 -6.74
N LEU A 49 -18.92 3.79 -7.29
CA LEU A 49 -18.13 4.98 -7.65
C LEU A 49 -17.48 5.63 -6.43
N LEU A 50 -18.20 5.78 -5.31
CA LEU A 50 -17.63 6.32 -4.07
C LEU A 50 -16.54 5.42 -3.48
N GLN A 51 -16.65 4.10 -3.62
CA GLN A 51 -15.62 3.14 -3.20
C GLN A 51 -14.40 3.22 -4.13
N ILE A 52 -14.61 3.31 -5.45
CA ILE A 52 -13.54 3.52 -6.44
C ILE A 52 -12.81 4.83 -6.14
N PHE A 53 -13.52 5.94 -5.98
CA PHE A 53 -12.91 7.21 -5.63
C PHE A 53 -12.25 7.17 -4.27
N ALA A 54 -12.85 6.61 -3.23
CA ALA A 54 -12.19 6.49 -1.93
C ALA A 54 -10.94 5.56 -1.96
N ARG A 55 -10.85 4.63 -2.91
CA ARG A 55 -9.64 3.84 -3.20
C ARG A 55 -8.60 4.64 -4.00
N LEU A 56 -9.03 5.52 -4.91
CA LEU A 56 -8.18 6.50 -5.59
C LEU A 56 -7.61 7.54 -4.61
N ASP A 57 -8.35 7.87 -3.56
CA ASP A 57 -7.96 8.84 -2.52
C ASP A 57 -6.71 8.34 -1.78
N VAL A 58 -6.81 7.09 -1.30
CA VAL A 58 -5.73 6.30 -0.71
C VAL A 58 -4.46 6.30 -1.58
N GLN A 59 -4.60 6.21 -2.91
CA GLN A 59 -3.47 6.19 -3.85
C GLN A 59 -2.91 7.59 -4.15
N ALA A 60 -3.78 8.61 -4.28
CA ALA A 60 -3.40 9.99 -4.58
C ALA A 60 -2.71 10.68 -3.39
N ILE A 61 -3.02 10.27 -2.15
CA ILE A 61 -2.36 10.71 -0.92
C ILE A 61 -0.83 10.50 -0.99
N SER A 62 -0.37 9.46 -1.68
CA SER A 62 1.07 9.14 -1.83
C SER A 62 1.84 10.14 -2.70
N PHE A 63 1.14 11.01 -3.46
CA PHE A 63 1.71 11.91 -4.46
C PHE A 63 1.17 13.35 -4.38
N ALA A 64 0.26 13.64 -3.45
CA ALA A 64 -0.32 14.96 -3.27
C ALA A 64 0.72 15.97 -2.73
N LYS A 65 0.68 17.21 -3.25
CA LYS A 65 1.46 18.32 -2.70
C LYS A 65 0.93 18.74 -1.32
N ASP A 66 1.80 19.36 -0.52
CA ASP A 66 1.49 19.89 0.82
C ASP A 66 0.17 20.67 0.83
N GLY A 67 -0.70 20.35 1.80
CA GLY A 67 -1.94 21.09 2.06
C GLY A 67 -3.25 20.44 1.59
N TRP A 68 -3.22 19.45 0.69
CA TRP A 68 -4.45 18.71 0.27
C TRP A 68 -5.13 17.97 1.43
N MET A 69 -4.38 17.67 2.49
CA MET A 69 -4.79 16.81 3.60
C MET A 69 -5.74 17.48 4.62
N LYS A 70 -5.87 18.81 4.60
CA LYS A 70 -6.69 19.54 5.59
C LYS A 70 -8.19 19.52 5.28
N GLU A 71 -8.59 19.12 4.07
CA GLU A 71 -9.96 19.29 3.59
C GLU A 71 -10.68 17.98 3.23
N HIS A 72 -10.22 16.80 3.66
CA HIS A 72 -10.92 15.54 3.34
C HIS A 72 -12.02 15.18 4.37
N PRO A 73 -13.33 15.34 4.05
CA PRO A 73 -14.43 15.04 4.98
C PRO A 73 -14.64 13.55 5.26
N PHE A 74 -14.07 12.65 4.45
CA PHE A 74 -14.15 11.20 4.70
C PHE A 74 -13.40 10.74 5.96
N VAL A 75 -12.54 11.59 6.52
CA VAL A 75 -11.75 11.26 7.71
C VAL A 75 -12.17 12.07 8.95
N SER A 76 -12.86 13.19 8.76
CA SER A 76 -13.26 14.08 9.86
C SER A 76 -14.66 13.83 10.41
N GLY A 77 -15.44 12.93 9.83
CA GLY A 77 -16.70 12.47 10.42
C GLY A 77 -16.44 11.58 11.64
N ASN A 78 -17.11 11.84 12.76
CA ASN A 78 -16.99 11.08 14.00
C ASN A 78 -17.46 9.61 13.82
N MET A 79 -16.63 8.78 13.18
CA MET A 79 -16.89 7.38 12.81
C MET A 79 -16.79 6.43 14.00
N LYS A 80 -16.65 6.93 15.24
CA LYS A 80 -16.52 6.11 16.44
C LYS A 80 -17.62 5.06 16.54
N ALA A 81 -18.87 5.44 16.27
CA ALA A 81 -20.00 4.52 16.29
C ALA A 81 -19.88 3.38 15.25
N PHE A 82 -19.32 3.65 14.07
CA PHE A 82 -19.08 2.62 13.05
C PHE A 82 -18.07 1.58 13.56
N TRP A 83 -16.96 2.04 14.16
CA TRP A 83 -15.90 1.18 14.69
C TRP A 83 -16.33 0.41 15.94
N ASP A 84 -17.05 1.07 16.84
CA ASP A 84 -17.64 0.43 18.02
C ASP A 84 -18.57 -0.73 17.60
N ALA A 85 -19.30 -0.55 16.48
CA ALA A 85 -20.23 -1.53 15.94
C ALA A 85 -19.59 -2.72 15.19
N MET A 86 -18.26 -2.80 15.03
CA MET A 86 -17.64 -3.94 14.33
C MET A 86 -18.03 -5.28 15.02
N PRO A 87 -18.63 -6.24 14.29
CA PRO A 87 -19.08 -7.48 14.92
C PRO A 87 -17.90 -8.32 15.41
N SER A 88 -18.14 -9.19 16.38
CA SER A 88 -17.14 -10.17 16.83
C SER A 88 -16.91 -11.30 15.82
N THR A 89 -17.83 -11.48 14.87
CA THR A 89 -17.71 -12.40 13.73
C THR A 89 -18.45 -11.83 12.52
N PHE A 90 -17.83 -11.82 11.35
CA PHE A 90 -18.50 -11.44 10.10
C PHE A 90 -19.39 -12.56 9.55
N THR A 91 -20.51 -12.18 8.94
CA THR A 91 -21.45 -13.12 8.32
C THR A 91 -21.31 -13.18 6.81
N THR A 92 -20.90 -12.09 6.17
CA THR A 92 -20.72 -11.98 4.72
C THR A 92 -19.37 -11.35 4.35
N LEU A 93 -18.89 -11.62 3.14
CA LEU A 93 -17.61 -11.08 2.67
C LEU A 93 -17.70 -9.56 2.48
N GLU A 94 -18.88 -9.07 2.10
CA GLU A 94 -19.19 -7.66 1.87
C GLU A 94 -19.20 -6.86 3.18
N GLU A 95 -19.68 -7.46 4.28
CA GLU A 95 -19.60 -6.87 5.62
C GLU A 95 -18.14 -6.74 6.05
N ALA A 96 -17.35 -7.81 5.89
CA ALA A 96 -15.92 -7.79 6.17
C ALA A 96 -15.17 -6.76 5.32
N GLU A 97 -15.48 -6.68 4.03
CA GLU A 97 -14.91 -5.70 3.09
C GLU A 97 -15.17 -4.26 3.52
N SER A 98 -16.39 -3.97 3.98
CA SER A 98 -16.77 -2.62 4.41
C SER A 98 -15.88 -2.10 5.54
N TYR A 99 -15.63 -2.94 6.56
CA TYR A 99 -14.69 -2.59 7.64
C TYR A 99 -13.24 -2.55 7.18
N ASN A 100 -12.84 -3.48 6.30
CA ASN A 100 -11.48 -3.54 5.74
C ASN A 100 -11.12 -2.26 4.97
N ASN A 101 -12.01 -1.81 4.09
CA ASN A 101 -11.86 -0.55 3.34
C ASN A 101 -11.74 0.65 4.29
N GLY A 102 -12.48 0.68 5.39
CA GLY A 102 -12.37 1.74 6.38
C GLY A 102 -11.02 1.73 7.12
N LEU A 103 -10.49 0.55 7.45
CA LEU A 103 -9.17 0.41 8.09
C LEU A 103 -8.06 0.87 7.15
N ALA A 104 -8.13 0.52 5.88
CA ALA A 104 -7.20 0.99 4.86
C ALA A 104 -7.21 2.53 4.74
N ARG A 105 -8.39 3.16 4.78
CA ARG A 105 -8.52 4.64 4.75
C ARG A 105 -7.91 5.29 5.99
N ARG A 106 -8.17 4.74 7.19
CA ARG A 106 -7.55 5.25 8.44
C ARG A 106 -6.04 5.10 8.42
N THR A 107 -5.54 3.98 7.91
CA THR A 107 -4.10 3.72 7.72
C THR A 107 -3.50 4.79 6.82
N MET A 108 -4.10 5.06 5.66
CA MET A 108 -3.60 6.13 4.80
C MET A 108 -3.69 7.52 5.41
N HIS A 109 -4.74 7.79 6.19
CA HIS A 109 -4.87 9.09 6.83
C HIS A 109 -3.76 9.34 7.84
N ILE A 110 -3.51 8.41 8.77
CA ILE A 110 -2.45 8.58 9.78
C ILE A 110 -1.07 8.72 9.11
N LEU A 111 -0.84 7.93 8.06
CA LEU A 111 0.34 8.00 7.21
C LEU A 111 0.48 9.34 6.48
N SER A 112 -0.61 10.07 6.26
CA SER A 112 -0.61 11.40 5.63
C SER A 112 -0.44 12.55 6.64
N VAL A 113 -1.09 12.48 7.81
CA VAL A 113 -1.07 13.58 8.79
C VAL A 113 0.13 13.56 9.74
N GLY A 114 0.74 12.39 9.97
CA GLY A 114 1.86 12.23 10.89
C GLY A 114 3.22 12.73 10.38
N VAL A 115 3.29 13.47 9.27
CA VAL A 115 4.53 13.59 8.49
C VAL A 115 5.23 14.95 8.67
N ARG A 116 6.49 14.87 9.10
CA ARG A 116 7.49 15.93 8.85
C ARG A 116 7.92 15.86 7.38
N PRO A 117 7.91 16.97 6.62
CA PRO A 117 8.31 16.94 5.21
C PRO A 117 9.74 16.43 5.05
N ARG A 118 9.94 15.39 4.24
CA ARG A 118 11.27 14.87 3.86
C ARG A 118 11.69 15.44 2.50
N LYS A 119 12.99 15.68 2.34
CA LYS A 119 13.58 16.27 1.12
C LYS A 119 13.58 15.33 -0.10
N GLN A 120 13.46 14.02 0.10
CA GLN A 120 13.55 13.00 -0.95
C GLN A 120 12.20 12.30 -1.17
N LYS A 121 11.84 12.04 -2.44
CA LYS A 121 10.65 11.23 -2.76
C LYS A 121 10.91 9.80 -2.31
N MET A 122 10.00 9.27 -1.52
CA MET A 122 9.98 7.87 -1.08
C MET A 122 8.56 7.38 -1.23
N PHE A 123 8.39 6.08 -1.45
CA PHE A 123 7.05 5.53 -1.25
C PHE A 123 6.68 5.66 0.23
N PRO A 124 5.42 6.00 0.54
CA PRO A 124 4.80 5.90 1.85
C PRO A 124 5.46 4.91 2.83
N VAL A 125 5.38 3.63 2.48
CA VAL A 125 5.85 2.50 3.30
C VAL A 125 7.37 2.46 3.56
N ASN A 126 8.13 3.27 2.83
CA ASN A 126 9.57 3.40 2.93
C ASN A 126 10.01 4.74 3.50
N GLY A 127 9.10 5.70 3.72
CA GLY A 127 9.43 7.07 4.13
C GLY A 127 9.12 7.39 5.59
N TRP A 128 8.40 6.51 6.28
CA TRP A 128 7.84 6.76 7.60
C TRP A 128 8.23 5.63 8.55
N TRP A 129 9.00 5.95 9.58
CA TRP A 129 9.40 4.99 10.60
C TRP A 129 9.87 5.72 11.85
N GLY A 130 9.76 5.04 12.99
CA GLY A 130 10.22 5.57 14.27
C GLY A 130 9.53 6.87 14.71
N GLU A 131 8.27 7.12 14.31
CA GLU A 131 7.51 8.24 14.88
C GLU A 131 7.28 8.03 16.39
N THR A 132 7.47 9.08 17.17
CA THR A 132 7.47 9.07 18.63
C THR A 132 6.44 10.03 19.25
N ASP A 133 5.76 10.85 18.44
CA ASP A 133 4.68 11.71 18.93
C ASP A 133 3.62 10.88 19.66
N PRO A 134 3.34 11.14 20.95
CA PRO A 134 2.43 10.32 21.74
C PRO A 134 1.01 10.21 21.17
N ALA A 135 0.50 11.24 20.50
CA ALA A 135 -0.83 11.20 19.89
C ALA A 135 -0.84 10.33 18.62
N VAL A 136 0.23 10.38 17.83
CA VAL A 136 0.40 9.51 16.66
C VAL A 136 0.56 8.05 17.10
N VAL A 137 1.40 7.78 18.10
CA VAL A 137 1.60 6.43 18.66
C VAL A 137 0.28 5.87 19.23
N ALA A 138 -0.48 6.66 19.97
CA ALA A 138 -1.78 6.23 20.50
C ALA A 138 -2.78 5.90 19.39
N THR A 139 -2.82 6.71 18.33
CA THR A 139 -3.68 6.47 17.16
C THR A 139 -3.25 5.21 16.40
N GLN A 140 -1.95 5.02 16.22
CA GLN A 140 -1.35 3.85 15.59
C GLN A 140 -1.69 2.56 16.35
N GLN A 141 -1.53 2.55 17.68
CA GLN A 141 -1.90 1.41 18.51
C GLN A 141 -3.40 1.10 18.46
N SER A 142 -4.25 2.13 18.51
CA SER A 142 -5.70 1.95 18.37
C SER A 142 -6.06 1.32 17.03
N LEU A 143 -5.41 1.73 15.95
CA LEU A 143 -5.67 1.20 14.61
C LEU A 143 -5.18 -0.25 14.46
N LEU A 144 -4.02 -0.59 15.03
CA LEU A 144 -3.57 -1.99 15.08
C LEU A 144 -4.56 -2.88 15.86
N ASN A 145 -5.08 -2.41 17.00
CA ASN A 145 -6.09 -3.16 17.76
C ASN A 145 -7.37 -3.38 16.95
N ASP A 146 -7.80 -2.38 16.17
CA ASP A 146 -8.97 -2.52 15.28
C ASP A 146 -8.70 -3.51 14.14
N CYS A 147 -7.47 -3.55 13.60
CA CYS A 147 -7.06 -4.56 12.63
C CYS A 147 -7.08 -5.98 13.23
N ASP A 148 -6.58 -6.16 14.46
CA ASP A 148 -6.59 -7.46 15.14
C ASP A 148 -8.01 -7.95 15.43
N ARG A 149 -8.91 -7.03 15.81
CA ARG A 149 -10.35 -7.31 15.96
C ARG A 149 -10.96 -7.75 14.64
N TRP A 150 -10.62 -7.09 13.53
CA TRP A 150 -11.08 -7.48 12.19
C TRP A 150 -10.58 -8.87 11.80
N VAL A 151 -9.29 -9.17 12.01
CA VAL A 151 -8.70 -10.49 11.71
C VAL A 151 -9.41 -11.59 12.50
N SER A 152 -9.65 -11.34 13.80
CA SER A 152 -10.36 -12.26 14.68
C SER A 152 -11.79 -12.50 14.17
N ALA A 153 -12.53 -11.43 13.84
CA ALA A 153 -13.90 -11.52 13.34
C ALA A 153 -14.01 -12.21 11.96
N PHE A 154 -12.98 -12.10 11.12
CA PHE A 154 -12.97 -12.69 9.78
C PHE A 154 -12.58 -14.17 9.75
N THR A 155 -11.87 -14.66 10.76
CA THR A 155 -11.26 -16.00 10.75
C THR A 155 -12.27 -17.13 10.45
N SER A 156 -13.43 -17.12 11.12
CA SER A 156 -14.46 -18.15 10.91
C SER A 156 -15.08 -18.10 9.50
N LEU A 157 -15.37 -16.89 9.01
CA LEU A 157 -15.93 -16.68 7.68
C LEU A 157 -14.93 -17.07 6.58
N PHE A 158 -13.65 -16.74 6.77
CA PHE A 158 -12.58 -17.13 5.86
C PHE A 158 -12.51 -18.64 5.72
N ASN A 159 -12.43 -19.38 6.84
CA ASN A 159 -12.34 -20.84 6.82
C ASN A 159 -13.56 -21.49 6.16
N LYS A 160 -14.77 -21.00 6.44
CA LYS A 160 -16.00 -21.46 5.78
C LYS A 160 -15.98 -21.19 4.28
N THR A 161 -15.44 -20.05 3.86
CA THR A 161 -15.33 -19.67 2.45
C THR A 161 -14.30 -20.55 1.73
N ILE A 162 -13.16 -20.87 2.36
CA ILE A 162 -12.21 -21.84 1.80
C ILE A 162 -12.87 -23.22 1.66
N ALA A 163 -13.62 -23.66 2.67
CA ALA A 163 -14.28 -24.97 2.67
C ALA A 163 -15.44 -25.08 1.66
N SER A 164 -16.03 -23.97 1.20
CA SER A 164 -17.13 -24.02 0.23
C SER A 164 -16.68 -24.46 -1.17
N GLY A 165 -15.39 -24.32 -1.49
CA GLY A 165 -14.83 -24.68 -2.80
C GLY A 165 -15.23 -23.72 -3.93
N ASP A 166 -15.91 -22.62 -3.63
CA ASP A 166 -16.31 -21.61 -4.61
C ASP A 166 -15.10 -20.74 -5.00
N PRO A 167 -14.58 -20.85 -6.24
CA PRO A 167 -13.35 -20.17 -6.63
C PRO A 167 -13.43 -18.64 -6.55
N GLU A 168 -14.58 -18.05 -6.88
CA GLU A 168 -14.75 -16.59 -6.89
C GLU A 168 -14.80 -16.06 -5.45
N ARG A 169 -15.57 -16.71 -4.58
CA ARG A 169 -15.64 -16.33 -3.16
C ARG A 169 -14.30 -16.54 -2.44
N ILE A 170 -13.59 -17.62 -2.77
CA ILE A 170 -12.25 -17.89 -2.23
C ILE A 170 -11.27 -16.79 -2.65
N LEU A 171 -11.31 -16.38 -3.92
CA LEU A 171 -10.45 -15.30 -4.41
C LEU A 171 -10.75 -13.98 -3.69
N PHE A 172 -12.03 -13.64 -3.54
CA PHE A 172 -12.44 -12.44 -2.81
C PHE A 172 -11.98 -12.47 -1.34
N ALA A 173 -12.15 -13.60 -0.64
CA ALA A 173 -11.69 -13.76 0.73
C ALA A 173 -10.15 -13.61 0.87
N LYS A 174 -9.39 -14.12 -0.10
CA LYS A 174 -7.93 -13.93 -0.19
C LYS A 174 -7.55 -12.46 -0.41
N MET A 175 -8.29 -11.73 -1.24
CA MET A 175 -8.08 -10.28 -1.42
C MET A 175 -8.30 -9.50 -0.12
N LEU A 176 -9.34 -9.83 0.65
CA LEU A 176 -9.56 -9.21 1.96
C LEU A 176 -8.40 -9.48 2.94
N LYS A 177 -7.83 -10.69 2.92
CA LYS A 177 -6.61 -11.03 3.67
C LYS A 177 -5.40 -10.21 3.24
N ILE A 178 -5.19 -10.06 1.93
CA ILE A 178 -4.11 -9.20 1.39
C ILE A 178 -4.28 -7.76 1.89
N PHE A 179 -5.51 -7.23 1.86
CA PHE A 179 -5.77 -5.84 2.23
C PHE A 179 -5.60 -5.59 3.72
N ILE A 180 -6.06 -6.51 4.60
CA ILE A 180 -5.84 -6.34 6.04
C ILE A 180 -4.36 -6.43 6.39
N HIS A 181 -3.61 -7.34 5.78
CA HIS A 181 -2.16 -7.43 5.99
C HIS A 181 -1.47 -6.12 5.54
N THR A 182 -1.88 -5.58 4.40
CA THR A 182 -1.37 -4.29 3.92
C THR A 182 -1.66 -3.16 4.90
N ALA A 183 -2.86 -3.11 5.47
CA ALA A 183 -3.24 -2.12 6.48
C ALA A 183 -2.46 -2.28 7.79
N ILE A 184 -2.28 -3.52 8.27
CA ILE A 184 -1.46 -3.84 9.45
C ILE A 184 -0.03 -3.37 9.24
N HIS A 185 0.60 -3.79 8.13
CA HIS A 185 1.98 -3.42 7.86
C HIS A 185 2.13 -1.91 7.66
N GLY A 186 1.24 -1.26 6.90
CA GLY A 186 1.25 0.19 6.70
C GLY A 186 1.11 0.97 8.01
N THR A 187 0.26 0.50 8.93
CA THR A 187 0.08 1.10 10.26
C THR A 187 1.29 0.83 11.16
N PHE A 188 1.83 -0.38 11.12
CA PHE A 188 2.99 -0.79 11.91
C PHE A 188 4.26 -0.01 11.54
N ILE A 189 4.48 0.18 10.23
CA ILE A 189 5.65 0.88 9.66
C ILE A 189 5.86 2.25 10.33
N LEU A 190 4.78 3.01 10.57
CA LEU A 190 4.83 4.38 11.07
C LEU A 190 5.70 4.56 12.33
N CYS A 191 5.55 3.66 13.30
CA CYS A 191 6.23 3.73 14.60
C CYS A 191 7.34 2.69 14.75
N CYS A 192 7.59 1.87 13.73
CA CYS A 192 8.60 0.81 13.77
C CYS A 192 10.01 1.37 13.58
N ALA A 193 10.78 1.50 14.66
CA ALA A 193 12.17 1.97 14.58
C ALA A 193 13.19 0.87 14.22
N ASP A 194 12.85 -0.40 14.44
CA ASP A 194 13.75 -1.53 14.22
C ASP A 194 13.17 -2.49 13.17
N GLU A 195 13.87 -2.64 12.04
CA GLU A 195 13.47 -3.50 10.93
C GLU A 195 13.43 -5.00 11.31
N MET A 196 14.03 -5.40 12.44
CA MET A 196 13.95 -6.77 12.94
C MET A 196 12.55 -7.11 13.47
N LEU A 197 11.78 -6.10 13.87
CA LEU A 197 10.42 -6.31 14.38
C LEU A 197 9.45 -6.82 13.31
N TYR A 198 9.79 -6.72 12.01
CA TYR A 198 8.97 -7.31 10.95
C TYR A 198 8.98 -8.84 10.94
N ASP A 199 9.90 -9.48 11.65
CA ASP A 199 9.97 -10.95 11.73
C ASP A 199 8.70 -11.58 12.30
N GLN A 200 7.97 -10.83 13.15
CA GLN A 200 6.69 -11.28 13.68
C GLN A 200 5.63 -11.51 12.58
N PHE A 201 5.82 -10.91 11.39
CA PHE A 201 4.92 -11.01 10.25
C PHE A 201 5.37 -12.03 9.20
N LEU A 202 6.43 -12.82 9.43
CA LEU A 202 6.91 -13.80 8.43
C LEU A 202 5.83 -14.75 7.91
N PRO A 203 4.95 -15.36 8.75
CA PRO A 203 3.84 -16.17 8.25
C PRO A 203 2.85 -15.36 7.40
N GLY A 204 2.54 -14.13 7.83
CA GLY A 204 1.66 -13.22 7.11
C GLY A 204 2.22 -12.78 5.75
N PHE A 205 3.54 -12.58 5.66
CA PHE A 205 4.22 -12.29 4.39
C PHE A 205 4.14 -13.48 3.43
N ALA A 206 4.38 -14.71 3.91
CA ALA A 206 4.24 -15.91 3.09
C ALA A 206 2.79 -16.06 2.57
N GLU A 207 1.80 -15.89 3.45
CA GLU A 207 0.38 -15.92 3.08
C GLU A 207 0.04 -14.84 2.04
N THR A 208 0.53 -13.61 2.23
CA THR A 208 0.31 -12.49 1.30
C THR A 208 0.88 -12.77 -0.08
N VAL A 209 2.11 -13.31 -0.17
CA VAL A 209 2.74 -13.66 -1.44
C VAL A 209 1.99 -14.77 -2.16
N ALA A 210 1.55 -15.81 -1.43
CA ALA A 210 0.75 -16.89 -1.99
C ALA A 210 -0.57 -16.37 -2.56
N PHE A 211 -1.31 -15.57 -1.80
CA PHE A 211 -2.59 -15.01 -2.25
C PHE A 211 -2.43 -14.03 -3.41
N CYS A 212 -1.39 -13.19 -3.41
CA CYS A 212 -1.09 -12.33 -4.56
C CYS A 212 -0.79 -13.15 -5.81
N SER A 213 -0.07 -14.28 -5.68
CA SER A 213 0.18 -15.20 -6.79
C SER A 213 -1.12 -15.77 -7.35
N ASP A 214 -2.08 -16.15 -6.49
CA ASP A 214 -3.38 -16.67 -6.92
C ASP A 214 -4.21 -15.61 -7.67
N VAL A 215 -4.22 -14.38 -7.16
CA VAL A 215 -4.89 -13.23 -7.81
C VAL A 215 -4.29 -12.96 -9.19
N LEU A 216 -2.96 -12.94 -9.28
CA LEU A 216 -2.25 -12.70 -10.53
C LEU A 216 -2.56 -13.78 -11.58
N VAL A 217 -2.52 -15.06 -11.18
CA VAL A 217 -2.87 -16.20 -12.06
C VAL A 217 -4.33 -16.15 -12.50
N SER A 218 -5.25 -15.76 -11.61
CA SER A 218 -6.67 -15.63 -11.96
C SER A 218 -6.91 -14.55 -13.02
N ILE A 219 -6.21 -13.41 -12.92
CA ILE A 219 -6.32 -12.30 -13.86
C ILE A 219 -5.77 -12.68 -15.25
N GLU A 220 -4.69 -13.46 -15.30
CA GLU A 220 -4.16 -13.96 -16.58
C GLU A 220 -5.10 -14.95 -17.28
N LYS A 221 -5.81 -15.79 -16.52
CA LYS A 221 -6.74 -16.78 -17.09
C LYS A 221 -8.02 -16.15 -17.66
N ASP A 222 -8.48 -15.02 -17.10
CA ASP A 222 -9.68 -14.31 -17.57
C ASP A 222 -9.30 -13.18 -18.55
N THR A 223 -8.68 -13.54 -19.69
CA THR A 223 -8.32 -12.58 -20.75
C THR A 223 -9.55 -11.96 -21.43
N SER A 224 -10.73 -12.57 -21.29
CA SER A 224 -11.99 -12.09 -21.86
C SER A 224 -12.51 -10.79 -21.25
N LYS A 225 -12.15 -10.48 -19.99
CA LYS A 225 -12.63 -9.28 -19.30
C LYS A 225 -11.68 -8.09 -19.38
N TRP A 226 -10.46 -8.25 -19.92
CA TRP A 226 -9.42 -7.22 -19.83
C TRP A 226 -8.58 -7.11 -21.11
N PRO A 227 -8.56 -5.93 -21.79
CA PRO A 227 -7.91 -5.75 -23.09
C PRO A 227 -6.39 -6.02 -23.06
N PRO A 228 -5.77 -6.36 -24.21
CA PRO A 228 -4.40 -6.89 -24.31
C PRO A 228 -3.24 -5.90 -24.06
N ASP A 229 -3.51 -4.62 -23.78
CA ASP A 229 -2.49 -3.61 -23.47
C ASP A 229 -1.95 -3.73 -22.03
N PRO A 230 -0.78 -3.15 -21.67
CA PRO A 230 -0.25 -3.17 -20.31
C PRO A 230 -1.29 -2.63 -19.32
N LYS A 231 -1.96 -3.57 -18.63
CA LYS A 231 -3.26 -3.38 -18.01
C LYS A 231 -3.16 -2.44 -16.81
N PHE A 232 -3.78 -1.28 -16.95
CA PHE A 232 -4.18 -0.45 -15.82
C PHE A 232 -5.35 -1.13 -15.13
N SER A 233 -5.15 -1.58 -13.89
CA SER A 233 -6.18 -2.25 -13.09
C SER A 233 -6.16 -1.64 -11.70
N PHE A 234 -7.25 -0.99 -11.31
CA PHE A 234 -7.37 -0.46 -9.95
C PHE A 234 -7.70 -1.55 -8.93
N ASP A 235 -8.23 -2.69 -9.38
CA ASP A 235 -9.02 -3.57 -8.53
C ASP A 235 -8.20 -4.64 -7.79
N SER A 236 -7.03 -5.03 -8.29
CA SER A 236 -6.24 -6.10 -7.66
C SER A 236 -5.39 -5.65 -6.47
N MET A 237 -4.91 -4.41 -6.49
CA MET A 237 -4.05 -3.80 -5.46
C MET A 237 -2.92 -4.71 -4.94
N VAL A 238 -2.30 -5.53 -5.81
CA VAL A 238 -1.25 -6.48 -5.42
C VAL A 238 0.15 -5.87 -5.42
N ILE A 239 0.35 -4.69 -6.05
CA ILE A 239 1.69 -4.09 -6.11
C ILE A 239 2.17 -3.67 -4.71
N ILE A 240 1.35 -2.94 -3.96
CA ILE A 240 1.69 -2.44 -2.61
C ILE A 240 2.02 -3.59 -1.63
N PRO A 241 1.19 -4.64 -1.45
CA PRO A 241 1.51 -5.74 -0.55
C PRO A 241 2.81 -6.45 -0.94
N LEU A 242 3.01 -6.75 -2.23
CA LEU A 242 4.25 -7.37 -2.70
C LEU A 242 5.46 -6.45 -2.50
N TYR A 243 5.28 -5.14 -2.69
CA TYR A 243 6.31 -4.14 -2.44
C TYR A 243 6.71 -4.10 -0.96
N ILE A 244 5.75 -4.07 -0.04
CA ILE A 244 6.01 -4.16 1.41
C ILE A 244 6.78 -5.43 1.73
N VAL A 245 6.34 -6.59 1.25
CA VAL A 245 7.04 -7.87 1.48
C VAL A 245 8.47 -7.79 0.95
N SER A 246 8.68 -7.25 -0.26
CA SER A 246 10.00 -7.17 -0.87
C SER A 246 11.01 -6.31 -0.09
N HIS A 247 10.54 -5.35 0.71
CA HIS A 247 11.40 -4.47 1.51
C HIS A 247 11.50 -4.92 2.97
N LYS A 248 10.39 -5.38 3.56
CA LYS A 248 10.29 -5.59 5.02
C LYS A 248 10.53 -7.02 5.47
N CYS A 249 10.20 -8.02 4.63
CA CYS A 249 10.44 -9.42 4.96
C CYS A 249 11.93 -9.75 4.94
N ARG A 250 12.49 -10.33 6.01
CA ARG A 250 13.90 -10.76 6.05
C ARG A 250 14.15 -12.11 5.35
N GLU A 251 13.12 -12.94 5.27
CA GLU A 251 13.26 -14.29 4.70
C GLU A 251 13.46 -14.19 3.18
N GLY A 252 14.63 -14.63 2.73
CA GLY A 252 15.10 -14.41 1.37
C GLY A 252 14.26 -15.13 0.32
N ALA A 253 13.68 -16.30 0.59
CA ALA A 253 12.84 -17.00 -0.38
C ALA A 253 11.51 -16.28 -0.61
N ILE A 254 10.83 -15.85 0.46
CA ILE A 254 9.59 -15.07 0.42
C ILE A 254 9.85 -13.73 -0.30
N ARG A 255 10.94 -13.05 0.06
CA ARG A 255 11.31 -11.77 -0.55
C ARG A 255 11.57 -11.89 -2.06
N ARG A 256 12.38 -12.86 -2.47
CA ARG A 256 12.64 -13.13 -3.90
C ARG A 256 11.38 -13.50 -4.66
N ARG A 257 10.47 -14.27 -4.04
CA ARG A 257 9.19 -14.60 -4.67
C ARG A 257 8.31 -13.36 -4.87
N ALA A 258 8.25 -12.45 -3.91
CA ALA A 258 7.51 -11.20 -4.04
C ALA A 258 8.06 -10.32 -5.18
N ILE A 259 9.39 -10.17 -5.24
CA ILE A 259 10.08 -9.45 -6.32
C ILE A 259 9.80 -10.10 -7.68
N GLN A 260 9.88 -11.43 -7.76
CA GLN A 260 9.60 -12.17 -8.99
C GLN A 260 8.17 -11.91 -9.49
N LEU A 261 7.16 -11.93 -8.60
CA LEU A 261 5.77 -11.63 -8.99
C LEU A 261 5.63 -10.22 -9.56
N LEU A 262 6.25 -9.22 -8.91
CA LEU A 262 6.26 -7.83 -9.40
C LEU A 262 6.92 -7.68 -10.78
N LEU A 263 8.01 -8.40 -11.02
CA LEU A 263 8.76 -8.33 -12.29
C LEU A 263 8.12 -9.15 -13.42
N THR A 264 7.41 -10.24 -13.09
CA THR A 264 6.81 -11.14 -14.08
C THR A 264 5.47 -10.62 -14.57
N TYR A 265 4.61 -10.16 -13.64
CA TYR A 265 3.25 -9.72 -13.95
C TYR A 265 3.21 -8.20 -14.13
N SER A 266 3.79 -7.72 -15.23
CA SER A 266 3.86 -6.29 -15.55
C SER A 266 2.47 -5.65 -15.63
N ARG A 267 2.22 -4.72 -14.72
CA ARG A 267 0.98 -3.97 -14.57
C ARG A 267 1.17 -2.60 -13.90
N ARG A 268 0.13 -1.76 -14.02
CA ARG A 268 0.01 -0.49 -13.29
C ARG A 268 -1.26 -0.45 -12.46
N GLU A 269 -1.13 -0.05 -11.21
CA GLU A 269 -2.24 0.12 -10.27
C GLU A 269 -2.23 1.58 -9.78
N GLY A 270 -3.03 2.42 -10.45
CA GLY A 270 -2.96 3.86 -10.28
C GLY A 270 -1.58 4.42 -10.62
N VAL A 271 -0.91 4.95 -9.61
CA VAL A 271 0.43 5.56 -9.66
C VAL A 271 1.57 4.55 -9.49
N TRP A 272 1.24 3.31 -9.11
CA TRP A 272 2.22 2.25 -8.93
C TRP A 272 2.52 1.52 -10.23
N ASP A 273 3.81 1.33 -10.50
CA ASP A 273 4.33 0.53 -11.61
C ASP A 273 5.03 -0.71 -11.02
N SER A 274 4.52 -1.89 -11.34
CA SER A 274 5.01 -3.16 -10.77
C SER A 274 6.48 -3.44 -11.11
N LEU A 275 6.93 -3.10 -12.32
CA LEU A 275 8.33 -3.28 -12.71
C LEU A 275 9.23 -2.33 -11.93
N PHE A 276 8.80 -1.08 -11.75
CA PHE A 276 9.53 -0.13 -10.91
C PHE A 276 9.61 -0.60 -9.45
N ALA A 277 8.47 -1.03 -8.88
CA ALA A 277 8.36 -1.60 -7.54
C ALA A 277 9.30 -2.81 -7.35
N GLY A 278 9.27 -3.75 -8.30
CA GLY A 278 10.12 -4.94 -8.30
C GLY A 278 11.60 -4.61 -8.40
N LYS A 279 11.99 -3.66 -9.25
CA LYS A 279 13.40 -3.23 -9.39
C LYS A 279 13.95 -2.53 -8.15
N MET A 280 13.13 -1.74 -7.45
CA MET A 280 13.53 -1.18 -6.16
C MET A 280 13.69 -2.27 -5.10
N GLY A 281 12.74 -3.20 -4.99
CA GLY A 281 12.83 -4.32 -4.04
C GLY A 281 14.04 -5.21 -4.31
N GLU A 282 14.33 -5.48 -5.59
CA GLU A 282 15.52 -6.21 -6.02
C GLU A 282 16.82 -5.50 -5.60
N TRP A 283 16.89 -4.18 -5.77
CA TRP A 283 18.07 -3.41 -5.34
C TRP A 283 18.20 -3.34 -3.82
N ALA A 284 17.11 -3.06 -3.10
CA ALA A 284 17.07 -3.06 -1.64
C ALA A 284 17.58 -4.39 -1.07
N MET A 285 17.06 -5.50 -1.59
CA MET A 285 17.49 -6.85 -1.21
C MET A 285 18.98 -7.08 -1.45
N ARG A 286 19.51 -6.69 -2.62
CA ARG A 286 20.96 -6.83 -2.91
C ARG A 286 21.82 -6.06 -1.92
N VAL A 287 21.46 -4.81 -1.63
CA VAL A 287 22.20 -3.94 -0.69
C VAL A 287 22.23 -4.55 0.71
N GLU A 288 21.12 -5.12 1.15
CA GLU A 288 21.03 -5.80 2.45
C GLU A 288 21.80 -7.14 2.48
N GLU A 289 21.67 -7.96 1.42
CA GLU A 289 22.28 -9.29 1.33
C GLU A 289 23.81 -9.27 1.15
N GLU A 290 24.42 -8.13 0.83
CA GLU A 290 25.90 -7.94 0.86
C GLU A 290 26.52 -8.31 2.21
N PHE A 291 25.74 -8.18 3.30
CA PHE A 291 26.18 -8.43 4.67
C PHE A 291 25.55 -9.68 5.29
N MET A 292 24.97 -10.55 4.46
CA MET A 292 24.28 -11.76 4.93
C MET A 292 25.25 -12.71 5.62
N VAL A 293 24.88 -13.17 6.82
CA VAL A 293 25.61 -14.17 7.61
C VAL A 293 24.66 -15.34 7.87
N ASP A 294 25.10 -16.57 7.60
CA ASP A 294 24.31 -17.80 7.80
C ASP A 294 22.90 -17.74 7.16
N GLY A 295 22.78 -17.10 6.00
CA GLY A 295 21.52 -16.98 5.28
C GLY A 295 20.55 -15.94 5.86
N GLN A 296 20.99 -15.08 6.77
CA GLN A 296 20.18 -14.01 7.37
C GLN A 296 20.89 -12.66 7.25
N VAL A 297 20.13 -11.61 6.95
CA VAL A 297 20.65 -10.24 6.96
C VAL A 297 20.71 -9.72 8.41
N PRO A 298 21.86 -9.28 8.94
CA PRO A 298 21.93 -8.77 10.29
C PRO A 298 21.15 -7.45 10.40
N GLY A 299 20.58 -7.18 11.59
CA GLY A 299 19.70 -6.03 11.81
C GLY A 299 20.32 -4.68 11.44
N TRP A 300 21.61 -4.49 11.71
CA TRP A 300 22.32 -3.26 11.36
C TRP A 300 22.45 -3.03 9.85
N ALA A 301 22.44 -4.10 9.03
CA ALA A 301 22.57 -4.00 7.58
C ALA A 301 21.23 -3.74 6.88
N ARG A 302 20.11 -3.86 7.61
CA ARG A 302 18.76 -3.56 7.11
C ARG A 302 18.64 -2.09 6.76
N ILE A 303 17.96 -1.80 5.66
CA ILE A 303 17.66 -0.43 5.24
C ILE A 303 16.20 -0.11 5.54
N HIS A 304 15.93 1.11 6.00
CA HIS A 304 14.56 1.52 6.28
C HIS A 304 13.71 1.70 5.02
N GLY A 305 14.33 2.11 3.92
CA GLY A 305 13.63 2.33 2.68
C GLY A 305 14.49 2.84 1.56
N VAL A 306 13.92 2.80 0.37
CA VAL A 306 14.51 3.32 -0.86
C VAL A 306 13.80 4.63 -1.25
N GLY A 307 14.57 5.71 -1.32
CA GLY A 307 14.18 6.94 -1.99
C GLY A 307 14.49 6.89 -3.48
N PHE A 308 13.84 7.75 -4.26
CA PHE A 308 14.05 7.79 -5.70
C PHE A 308 13.90 9.20 -6.27
N ASP A 309 14.60 9.45 -7.38
CA ASP A 309 14.28 10.53 -8.31
C ASP A 309 14.10 9.93 -9.70
N ASN A 310 12.94 10.16 -10.31
CA ASN A 310 12.53 9.46 -11.51
C ASN A 310 12.10 10.39 -12.65
N ASP A 311 12.50 10.00 -13.85
CA ASP A 311 11.97 10.48 -15.10
C ASP A 311 11.01 9.41 -15.65
N VAL A 312 9.71 9.69 -15.53
CA VAL A 312 8.65 8.78 -15.97
C VAL A 312 8.63 8.63 -17.49
N ALA A 313 9.02 9.66 -18.25
CA ALA A 313 9.04 9.62 -19.70
C ALA A 313 10.16 8.72 -20.21
N LEU A 314 11.33 8.78 -19.56
CA LEU A 314 12.47 7.94 -19.86
C LEU A 314 12.44 6.57 -19.16
N ARG A 315 11.41 6.31 -18.33
CA ARG A 315 11.29 5.13 -17.45
C ARG A 315 12.61 4.83 -16.75
N ARG A 316 13.21 5.88 -16.17
CA ARG A 316 14.53 5.84 -15.53
C ARG A 316 14.46 6.48 -14.17
N ALA A 317 15.17 5.91 -13.19
CA ALA A 317 15.24 6.46 -11.84
C ALA A 317 16.62 6.30 -11.23
N VAL A 318 16.98 7.25 -10.39
CA VAL A 318 18.08 7.16 -9.44
C VAL A 318 17.49 6.73 -8.12
N LEU A 319 17.85 5.54 -7.64
CA LEU A 319 17.48 5.02 -6.33
C LEU A 319 18.55 5.38 -5.30
N THR A 320 18.13 5.65 -4.07
CA THR A 320 19.02 6.00 -2.95
C THR A 320 18.53 5.38 -1.65
N CYS A 321 19.45 4.93 -0.80
CA CYS A 321 19.15 4.54 0.57
C CYS A 321 20.31 4.90 1.50
N GLN A 322 20.01 4.99 2.80
CA GLN A 322 21.03 5.05 3.86
C GLN A 322 21.19 3.65 4.44
N GLN A 323 22.43 3.25 4.71
CA GLN A 323 22.77 1.96 5.29
C GLN A 323 23.90 2.14 6.30
N ARG A 324 23.78 1.54 7.48
CA ARG A 324 24.86 1.56 8.48
C ARG A 324 26.08 0.78 7.97
N VAL A 325 27.27 1.22 8.35
CA VAL A 325 28.54 0.59 7.93
C VAL A 325 28.95 -0.62 8.77
N GLY A 326 28.30 -0.83 9.92
CA GLY A 326 28.60 -1.95 10.82
C GLY A 326 27.71 -1.97 12.07
N GLU A 327 27.76 -3.07 12.81
CA GLU A 327 26.92 -3.32 13.99
C GLU A 327 27.13 -2.29 15.12
N GLU A 328 28.38 -1.93 15.38
CA GLU A 328 28.76 -0.99 16.44
C GLU A 328 28.81 0.47 15.95
N SER A 329 28.63 0.72 14.65
CA SER A 329 28.73 2.06 14.07
C SER A 329 27.35 2.68 13.82
N LEU A 330 27.16 3.92 14.25
CA LEU A 330 26.02 4.76 13.87
C LEU A 330 26.26 5.51 12.55
N GLU A 331 27.44 5.36 11.95
CA GLU A 331 27.74 5.95 10.65
C GLU A 331 26.92 5.26 9.57
N GLU A 332 26.25 6.07 8.75
CA GLU A 332 25.50 5.63 7.58
C GLU A 332 26.22 6.07 6.29
N VAL A 333 26.22 5.19 5.30
CA VAL A 333 26.63 5.50 3.94
C VAL A 333 25.42 5.60 3.03
N THR A 334 25.47 6.58 2.13
CA THR A 334 24.48 6.70 1.06
C THR A 334 24.83 5.75 -0.08
N ARG A 335 23.94 4.80 -0.37
CA ARG A 335 24.03 3.92 -1.56
C ARG A 335 23.18 4.50 -2.68
N THR A 336 23.58 4.29 -3.94
CA THR A 336 22.81 4.78 -5.10
C THR A 336 22.88 3.79 -6.27
N GLN A 337 21.78 3.66 -7.01
CA GLN A 337 21.70 2.85 -8.22
C GLN A 337 20.81 3.52 -9.26
N VAL A 338 21.25 3.53 -10.52
CA VAL A 338 20.37 3.92 -11.64
C VAL A 338 19.64 2.68 -12.14
N ILE A 339 18.33 2.77 -12.27
CA ILE A 339 17.50 1.72 -12.87
C ILE A 339 16.70 2.24 -14.06
N THR A 340 16.34 1.32 -14.94
CA THR A 340 15.33 1.49 -16.00
C THR A 340 14.31 0.36 -15.86
N TRP A 341 13.05 0.62 -16.15
CA TRP A 341 11.99 -0.39 -16.08
C TRP A 341 11.03 -0.32 -17.24
#